data_AF-A0A0V0GGF6-F1
#
_entry.id   AF-A0A0V0GGF6-F1
#
_cell.length_a   1.000
_cell.length_b   1.000
_cell.length_c   1.000
_cell.angle_alpha   90.00
_cell.angle_beta   90.00
_cell.angle_gamma   90.00
#
_symmetry.space_group_name_H-M   'P 1'
#
loop_
_entity.id
_entity.type
_entity.pdbx_description
1 polymer ?
#
loop_
_entity_poly.entity_id
_entity_poly.type
_entity_poly.pdbx_seq_one_letter_code
_entity_poly.pdbx_strand_id
1 'polypeptide(L)' 'MSKLVDKHQMAFIKGRQIMDAILIANECVDVRNLNKVPGVLCKLDIEKAYDHLNWNYLWNTLVRMGF' A
#
# COMPACT_ATOMS: atom_id res chain seq x y z
N MET A 1 -3.05 12.87 -11.52
CA MET A 1 -2.25 12.12 -10.51
C MET A 1 -3.02 11.76 -9.24
N SER A 2 -4.00 12.56 -8.79
CA SER A 2 -4.75 12.29 -7.54
C SER A 2 -5.60 11.01 -7.52
N LYS A 3 -5.76 10.31 -8.67
CA LYS A 3 -6.46 9.02 -8.76
C LYS A 3 -5.54 7.78 -8.78
N LEU A 4 -4.22 7.94 -8.97
CA LEU A 4 -3.32 6.79 -9.14
C LEU A 4 -2.76 6.28 -7.80
N VAL A 5 -2.32 7.20 -6.95
CA VAL A 5 -1.76 6.87 -5.64
C VAL A 5 -2.88 6.96 -4.62
N ASP A 6 -3.22 5.83 -3.99
CA ASP A 6 -4.22 5.81 -2.93
C ASP A 6 -3.77 6.65 -1.71
N LYS A 7 -4.71 7.21 -0.97
CA LYS A 7 -4.42 7.97 0.27
C LYS A 7 -3.70 7.12 1.33
N HIS A 8 -3.87 5.80 1.30
CA HIS A 8 -3.26 4.84 2.21
C HIS A 8 -1.93 4.24 1.71
N GLN A 9 -1.48 4.58 0.50
CA GLN A 9 -0.18 4.11 -0.03
C GLN A 9 0.99 4.93 0.55
N MET A 10 1.61 4.46 1.63
CA MET A 10 2.60 5.27 2.36
C MET A 10 4.02 5.25 1.78
N ALA A 11 4.43 4.15 1.16
CA ALA A 11 5.80 3.98 0.68
C ALA A 11 6.10 4.74 -0.62
N PHE A 12 7.33 5.26 -0.74
CA PHE A 12 7.88 5.92 -1.94
C PHE A 12 7.12 7.16 -2.44
N ILE A 13 6.30 7.80 -1.59
CA ILE A 13 5.59 9.04 -1.91
C ILE A 13 6.25 10.21 -1.17
N LYS A 14 6.64 11.25 -1.92
CA LYS A 14 7.20 12.48 -1.33
C LYS A 14 6.22 13.07 -0.30
N GLY A 15 6.72 13.31 0.91
CA GLY A 15 5.94 13.91 2.00
C GLY A 15 5.15 12.90 2.85
N ARG A 16 5.22 11.59 2.57
CA ARG A 16 4.70 10.53 3.47
C ARG A 16 5.87 9.87 4.19
N GLN A 17 5.74 9.63 5.49
CA GLN A 17 6.77 9.03 6.31
C GLN A 17 6.37 7.61 6.75
N ILE A 18 7.35 6.76 7.03
CA ILE A 18 7.09 5.40 7.51
C ILE A 18 6.36 5.40 8.86
N MET A 19 6.59 6.42 9.67
CA MET A 19 5.90 6.60 10.96
C MET A 19 4.39 6.79 10.78
N ASP A 20 3.94 7.42 9.69
CA ASP A 20 2.51 7.58 9.39
C ASP A 20 1.85 6.21 9.16
N ALA A 21 2.54 5.31 8.44
CA ALA A 21 2.06 3.96 8.20
C ALA A 21 1.96 3.14 9.49
N ILE A 22 2.97 3.25 10.36
CA ILE A 22 3.01 2.55 11.66
C ILE A 22 1.88 3.05 12.57
N LEU A 23 1.67 4.37 12.63
CA LEU A 23 0.61 4.97 13.43
C LEU A 23 -0.78 4.47 13.00
N ILE A 24 -1.07 4.54 11.69
CA ILE A 24 -2.35 4.08 11.13
C ILE A 24 -2.57 2.59 11.44
N ALA A 25 -1.53 1.76 11.30
CA ALA A 25 -1.63 0.33 11.60
C ALA A 25 -1.95 0.07 13.08
N ASN A 26 -1.30 0.79 14.00
CA ASN A 26 -1.56 0.68 15.44
C ASN A 26 -2.99 1.10 15.79
N GLU A 27 -3.45 2.26 15.29
CA GLU A 27 -4.81 2.73 15.52
C GLU A 27 -5.86 1.74 14.97
N CYS A 28 -5.61 1.13 13.81
CA CYS A 28 -6.49 0.10 13.25
C CYS A 28 -6.62 -1.12 14.17
N VAL A 29 -5.52 -1.57 14.78
CA VAL A 29 -5.51 -2.69 15.73
C VAL A 29 -6.21 -2.30 17.02
N ASP A 30 -5.92 -1.12 17.57
CA ASP A 30 -6.49 -0.63 18.82
C ASP A 30 -8.01 -0.47 18.74
N VAL A 31 -8.52 0.11 17.65
CA VAL A 31 -9.97 0.25 17.42
C VAL A 31 -10.65 -1.11 17.34
N ARG A 32 -10.03 -2.10 16.70
CA ARG A 32 -10.58 -3.46 16.61
C ARG A 32 -10.58 -4.15 17.97
N ASN A 33 -9.51 -4.00 18.74
CA ASN A 33 -9.41 -4.51 20.10
C ASN A 33 -10.49 -3.91 21.02
N LEU A 34 -10.70 -2.59 20.94
CA LEU A 34 -11.73 -1.88 21.72
C LEU A 34 -13.14 -2.37 21.37
N ASN A 35 -13.42 -2.53 20.08
CA ASN A 35 -14.75 -2.94 19.60
C ASN A 35 -15.07 -4.43 19.84
N LYS A 36 -14.08 -5.24 20.26
CA LYS A 36 -14.21 -6.69 20.50
C LYS A 36 -14.83 -7.46 19.31
N VAL A 37 -14.64 -6.94 18.10
CA VAL A 37 -15.11 -7.57 16.86
C VAL A 37 -14.01 -8.49 16.35
N PRO A 38 -14.26 -9.81 16.19
CA PRO A 38 -13.29 -10.73 15.60
C PRO A 38 -12.87 -10.26 14.21
N GLY A 39 -11.59 -10.39 13.88
CA GLY A 39 -11.04 -10.00 12.60
C GLY A 39 -9.68 -10.65 12.36
N VAL A 40 -9.15 -10.49 11.14
CA VAL A 40 -7.86 -11.02 10.72
C VAL A 40 -7.01 -9.88 10.19
N LEU A 41 -5.74 -9.84 10.59
CA LEU A 41 -4.74 -8.97 10.00
C LEU A 41 -3.87 -9.81 9.05
N CYS A 42 -3.94 -9.50 7.75
CA CYS A 42 -3.13 -10.18 6.74
C CYS A 42 -1.86 -9.36 6.47
N LYS A 43 -0.70 -9.89 6.88
CA LYS A 43 0.60 -9.38 6.44
C LYS A 43 0.93 -10.04 5.10
N LEU A 44 0.81 -9.27 4.03
CA LEU A 44 1.18 -9.69 2.68
C LEU A 44 2.54 -9.09 2.32
N ASP A 45 3.40 -9.92 1.73
CA ASP A 45 4.70 -9.51 1.19
C ASP A 45 4.90 -10.16 -0.18
N ILE A 46 5.60 -9.47 -1.07
CA ILE A 46 5.91 -9.99 -2.41
C ILE A 46 7.41 -10.24 -2.46
N GLU A 47 7.80 -11.50 -2.51
CA GLU A 47 9.20 -11.87 -2.66
C GLU A 47 9.75 -11.28 -3.96
N LYS A 48 10.87 -10.54 -3.88
CA LYS A 48 11.62 -10.01 -5.03
C LYS A 48 10.70 -9.36 -6.08
N ALA A 49 9.85 -8.43 -5.62
CA ALA A 49 8.78 -7.84 -6.44
C ALA A 49 9.26 -7.31 -7.82
N TYR A 50 10.47 -6.74 -7.89
CA TYR A 50 11.04 -6.24 -9.15
C TYR A 50 11.55 -7.35 -10.08
N ASP A 51 12.04 -8.47 -9.54
CA ASP A 51 12.53 -9.60 -10.33
C ASP A 51 11.38 -10.38 -10.97
N HIS A 52 10.24 -10.44 -10.26
CA HIS A 52 9.03 -11.13 -10.72
C HIS A 52 8.10 -10.25 -11.56
N LEU A 53 8.43 -8.98 -11.77
CA LEU A 53 7.59 -8.05 -12.50
C LEU A 53 7.61 -8.34 -14.00
N ASN A 54 6.43 -8.46 -14.62
CA ASN A 54 6.33 -8.47 -16.08
C ASN A 54 6.52 -7.04 -16.63
N TRP A 55 7.72 -6.75 -17.13
CA TRP A 55 8.09 -5.43 -17.65
C TRP A 55 7.24 -4.97 -18.83
N ASN A 56 6.84 -5.88 -19.73
CA ASN A 56 5.98 -5.53 -20.86
C ASN A 56 4.59 -5.09 -20.38
N TYR A 57 4.05 -5.76 -19.36
CA TYR A 57 2.78 -5.37 -18.75
C TYR A 57 2.86 -3.98 -18.10
N LEU A 58 3.94 -3.72 -17.35
CA LEU A 58 4.16 -2.41 -16.73
C LEU A 58 4.22 -1.32 -17.80
N TRP A 59 5.03 -1.50 -18.84
CA TRP A 59 5.17 -0.53 -19.92
C TRP A 59 3.84 -0.23 -20.63
N ASN A 60 3.11 -1.28 -21.02
CA ASN A 60 1.80 -1.14 -21.65
C ASN A 60 0.80 -0.40 -20.75
N THR A 61 0.88 -0.61 -19.44
CA THR A 61 0.02 0.07 -18.46
C THR A 61 0.37 1.56 -18.38
N LEU A 62 1.66 1.90 -18.29
CA LEU A 62 2.12 3.30 -18.24
C LEU A 62 1.70 4.08 -19.48
N VAL A 63 1.88 3.52 -20.68
CA VAL A 63 1.45 4.14 -21.95
C VAL A 63 -0.07 4.38 -21.96
N ARG A 64 -0.87 3.38 -21.55
CA ARG A 64 -2.35 3.52 -21.47
C ARG A 64 -2.81 4.58 -20.49
N MET A 65 -1.99 4.88 -19.48
CA MET A 65 -2.26 5.90 -18.48
C MET A 65 -1.79 7.31 -18.89
N GLY A 66 -1.14 7.44 -20.04
CA GLY A 66 -0.67 8.72 -20.57
C GLY A 66 0.61 9.23 -19.90
N PHE A 67 1.44 8.32 -19.37
CA PHE A 67 2.81 8.63 -18.95
C PHE A 67 3.78 8.62 -20.13
#